data_AF-A0A7Z3CJN6-F1
#
_entry.id   AF-A0A7Z3CJN6-F1
#
_cell.length_a   1.000
_cell.length_b   1.000
_cell.length_c   1.000
_cell.angle_alpha   90.00
_cell.angle_beta   90.00
_cell.angle_gamma   90.00
#
_symmetry.space_group_name_H-M   'P 1'
#
loop_
_entity.id
_entity.type
_entity.pdbx_description
1 polymer ?
#
loop_
_entity_poly.entity_id
_entity_poly.type
_entity_poly.pdbx_seq_one_letter_code
_entity_poly.pdbx_strand_id
1 'polypeptide(L)'
;MGMISEFKAFAVKGNVVDMAVGIIIGAAFGKIVSSFVGDVVMPPLGLLIGGVDFSDLAITLKAAEGDAPAVVLAYGKFIQTVIDFLIVAFAIFMGVKAINRLKREEAVAPTAPPVPSAEETLLTEIRDLLKTQNQNRLP
;
A
#
# COMPACT_ATOMS: atom_id res chain seq x y z
N MET A 1 -35.68 -17.56 2.63
CA MET A 1 -34.79 -16.44 3.00
C MET A 1 -34.65 -15.56 1.79
N GLY A 2 -34.65 -14.23 1.94
CA GLY A 2 -34.57 -13.31 0.80
C GLY A 2 -33.13 -13.10 0.34
N MET A 3 -32.93 -12.78 -0.94
CA MET A 3 -31.62 -12.52 -1.56
C MET A 3 -30.77 -11.50 -0.77
N ILE A 4 -31.41 -10.53 -0.11
CA ILE A 4 -30.76 -9.54 0.77
C ILE A 4 -30.14 -10.19 2.03
N SER A 5 -30.78 -11.21 2.60
CA SER A 5 -30.26 -11.93 3.77
C SER A 5 -29.07 -12.82 3.42
N GLU A 6 -29.08 -13.43 2.24
CA GLU A 6 -27.95 -14.22 1.71
C GLU A 6 -26.78 -13.32 1.31
N PHE A 7 -27.05 -12.16 0.70
CA PHE A 7 -26.04 -11.16 0.38
C PHE A 7 -25.39 -10.58 1.64
N LYS A 8 -26.17 -10.29 2.69
CA LYS A 8 -25.62 -9.86 3.99
C LYS A 8 -24.75 -10.95 4.62
N ALA A 9 -25.18 -12.21 4.59
CA ALA A 9 -24.38 -13.33 5.10
C ALA A 9 -23.07 -13.53 4.31
N PHE A 10 -23.10 -13.32 2.98
CA PHE A 10 -21.91 -13.33 2.13
C PHE A 10 -20.98 -12.14 2.41
N ALA A 11 -21.52 -10.93 2.51
CA ALA A 11 -20.77 -9.70 2.72
C ALA A 11 -20.10 -9.64 4.11
N VAL A 12 -20.72 -10.23 5.14
CA VAL A 12 -20.21 -10.25 6.52
C VAL A 12 -19.15 -11.36 6.74
N LYS A 13 -18.82 -12.13 5.70
CA LYS A 13 -17.67 -13.06 5.75
C LYS A 13 -16.40 -12.20 5.90
N GLY A 14 -15.90 -12.10 7.13
CA GLY A 14 -15.08 -10.98 7.64
C GLY A 14 -13.89 -10.51 6.78
N ASN A 15 -13.33 -11.36 5.93
CA ASN A 15 -12.24 -10.97 5.02
C ASN A 15 -12.70 -10.03 3.88
N VAL A 16 -13.96 -10.06 3.45
CA VAL A 16 -14.41 -9.30 2.27
C VAL A 16 -14.55 -7.80 2.57
N VAL A 17 -15.02 -7.44 3.77
CA VAL A 17 -15.20 -6.02 4.16
C VAL A 17 -13.85 -5.33 4.31
N ASP A 18 -12.91 -5.95 5.03
CA ASP A 18 -11.58 -5.38 5.24
C ASP A 18 -10.81 -5.26 3.92
N MET A 19 -10.94 -6.25 3.04
CA MET A 19 -10.38 -6.19 1.70
C MET A 19 -11.01 -5.08 0.86
N ALA A 20 -12.33 -4.90 0.91
CA ALA A 20 -13.02 -3.84 0.19
C ALA A 20 -12.58 -2.44 0.66
N VAL A 21 -12.46 -2.25 1.98
CA VAL A 21 -11.95 -0.99 2.57
C VAL A 21 -10.51 -0.75 2.13
N GLY A 22 -9.65 -1.76 2.19
CA GLY A 22 -8.25 -1.66 1.75
C GLY A 22 -8.11 -1.26 0.28
N ILE A 23 -8.91 -1.84 -0.61
CA ILE A 23 -8.90 -1.51 -2.04
C ILE A 23 -9.39 -0.08 -2.28
N ILE A 24 -10.49 0.34 -1.64
CA ILE A 24 -11.04 1.70 -1.80
C ILE A 24 -10.05 2.74 -1.31
N ILE A 25 -9.47 2.54 -0.12
CA ILE A 25 -8.46 3.44 0.44
C ILE A 25 -7.21 3.44 -0.45
N GLY A 26 -6.75 2.28 -0.91
CA GLY A 26 -5.60 2.19 -1.81
C GLY A 26 -5.81 2.95 -3.13
N ALA A 27 -6.98 2.83 -3.73
CA ALA A 27 -7.33 3.55 -4.96
C ALA A 27 -7.43 5.07 -4.75
N ALA A 28 -8.04 5.51 -3.64
CA ALA A 28 -8.14 6.93 -3.29
C ALA A 28 -6.77 7.53 -2.97
N PHE A 29 -5.96 6.82 -2.18
CA PHE A 29 -4.62 7.24 -1.81
C PHE A 29 -3.72 7.36 -3.05
N GLY A 30 -3.79 6.40 -3.98
CA GLY A 30 -3.07 6.49 -5.26
C GLY A 30 -3.34 7.80 -6.00
N LYS A 31 -4.61 8.24 -6.09
CA LYS A 31 -4.97 9.53 -6.71
C LYS A 31 -4.37 10.73 -6.00
N ILE A 32 -4.35 10.72 -4.65
CA ILE A 32 -3.75 11.80 -3.85
C ILE A 32 -2.25 11.91 -4.17
N VAL A 33 -1.55 10.78 -4.21
CA VAL A 33 -0.11 10.79 -4.51
C VAL A 33 0.13 11.22 -5.96
N SER A 34 -0.65 10.74 -6.93
CA SER A 34 -0.55 11.19 -8.33
C SER A 34 -0.77 12.69 -8.49
N SER A 35 -1.77 13.27 -7.82
CA SER A 35 -2.03 14.72 -7.83
C SER A 35 -0.90 15.50 -7.15
N PHE A 36 -0.38 15.01 -6.02
CA PHE A 36 0.77 15.66 -5.38
C PHE A 36 2.00 15.69 -6.32
N VAL A 37 2.27 14.60 -7.02
CA VAL A 37 3.39 14.55 -7.97
C VAL A 37 3.14 15.47 -9.18
N GLY A 38 1.99 15.32 -9.85
CA GLY A 38 1.68 16.06 -11.07
C GLY A 38 1.40 17.55 -10.85
N ASP A 39 0.72 17.91 -9.75
CA ASP A 39 0.24 19.28 -9.54
C ASP A 39 1.16 20.09 -8.62
N VAL A 40 1.97 19.45 -7.77
CA VAL A 40 2.82 20.14 -6.77
C VAL A 40 4.31 19.95 -7.04
N VAL A 41 4.76 18.73 -7.39
CA VAL A 41 6.19 18.44 -7.59
C VAL A 41 6.66 18.75 -9.00
N MET A 42 5.83 18.44 -10.00
CA MET A 42 6.15 18.65 -11.42
C MET A 42 6.30 20.12 -11.82
N PRO A 43 5.47 21.10 -11.39
CA PRO A 43 5.64 22.48 -11.85
C PRO A 43 6.99 23.11 -11.46
N PRO A 44 7.48 22.99 -10.20
CA PRO A 44 8.82 23.46 -9.83
C PRO A 44 9.95 22.71 -10.55
N LEU A 45 9.83 21.39 -10.72
CA LEU A 45 10.82 20.60 -11.46
C LEU A 45 10.84 21.00 -12.93
N GLY A 46 9.68 21.14 -13.56
CA GLY A 46 9.52 21.62 -14.92
C GLY A 46 10.21 22.97 -15.11
N LEU A 47 9.98 23.92 -14.20
CA LEU A 47 10.67 25.22 -14.23
C LEU A 47 12.20 25.11 -14.09
N LEU A 48 12.70 24.23 -13.22
CA LEU A 48 14.14 24.02 -13.01
C LEU A 48 14.85 23.34 -14.18
N ILE A 49 14.15 22.44 -14.88
CA ILE A 49 14.70 21.68 -16.01
C ILE A 49 14.52 22.45 -17.34
N GLY A 50 13.88 23.64 -17.30
CA GLY A 50 13.74 24.54 -18.47
C GLY A 50 12.43 24.39 -19.24
N GLY A 51 11.35 23.99 -18.57
CA GLY A 51 10.02 23.80 -19.15
C GLY A 51 9.89 22.50 -19.94
N VAL A 52 10.70 21.49 -19.64
CA VAL A 52 10.68 20.21 -20.36
C VAL A 52 9.45 19.40 -19.92
N ASP A 53 8.33 19.64 -20.60
CA ASP A 53 7.21 18.71 -20.59
C ASP A 53 7.51 17.61 -21.61
N PHE A 54 7.89 16.43 -21.10
CA PHE A 54 8.17 15.30 -21.98
C PHE A 54 6.90 14.87 -22.70
N SER A 55 5.71 15.23 -22.25
CA SER A 55 4.43 14.87 -22.88
C SER A 55 4.31 15.33 -24.33
N ASP A 56 4.98 16.41 -24.70
CA ASP A 56 4.96 16.99 -26.06
C ASP A 56 5.87 16.26 -27.04
N LEU A 57 6.74 15.36 -26.56
CA LEU A 57 7.60 14.56 -27.41
C LEU A 57 6.78 13.48 -28.11
N ALA A 58 6.50 13.72 -29.40
CA ALA A 58 5.70 12.84 -30.19
C ALA A 58 6.24 12.74 -31.63
N ILE A 59 6.37 11.52 -32.16
CA ILE A 59 6.74 11.30 -33.57
C ILE A 59 5.45 11.09 -34.36
N THR A 60 5.19 11.97 -35.33
CA THR A 60 4.06 11.79 -36.25
C THR A 60 4.42 10.72 -37.27
N LEU A 61 3.76 9.56 -37.17
CA LEU A 61 3.93 8.43 -38.08
C LEU A 61 3.14 8.63 -39.38
N LYS A 62 1.99 9.31 -39.30
CA LYS A 62 1.17 9.67 -40.46
C LYS A 62 0.56 11.05 -40.23
N ALA A 63 0.81 11.97 -41.15
CA ALA A 63 0.19 13.29 -41.13
C ALA A 63 -1.34 13.18 -41.28
N ALA A 64 -2.07 14.13 -40.68
CA ALA A 64 -3.51 14.23 -40.86
C ALA A 64 -3.83 14.50 -42.34
N GLU A 65 -4.81 13.78 -42.88
CA GLU A 65 -5.22 13.93 -44.28
C GLU A 65 -6.76 13.92 -44.35
N GLY A 66 -7.35 15.06 -44.74
CA GLY A 66 -8.80 15.26 -44.73
C GLY A 66 -9.37 15.23 -43.30
N ASP A 67 -10.39 14.40 -43.08
CA ASP A 67 -11.04 14.19 -41.78
C ASP A 67 -10.30 13.18 -40.87
N ALA A 68 -9.20 12.59 -41.34
CA ALA A 68 -8.46 11.57 -40.59
C ALA A 68 -7.44 12.23 -39.64
N PRO A 69 -7.50 11.98 -38.32
CA PRO A 69 -6.54 12.52 -37.37
C PRO A 69 -5.13 11.96 -37.63
N ALA A 70 -4.11 12.77 -37.36
CA ALA A 70 -2.72 12.36 -37.47
C ALA A 70 -2.45 11.18 -36.52
N VAL A 71 -1.73 10.17 -37.01
CA VAL A 71 -1.28 9.05 -36.17
C VAL A 71 0.06 9.46 -35.57
N VAL A 72 0.06 9.71 -34.27
CA VAL A 72 1.24 10.19 -33.55
C VAL A 72 1.62 9.19 -32.46
N LEU A 73 2.89 8.81 -32.43
CA LEU A 73 3.49 8.06 -31.32
C LEU A 73 3.99 9.06 -30.28
N ALA A 74 3.16 9.31 -29.27
CA ALA A 74 3.49 10.15 -28.12
C ALA A 74 4.35 9.38 -27.09
N TYR A 75 5.58 9.02 -27.47
CA TYR A 75 6.54 8.35 -26.57
C TYR A 75 6.91 9.22 -25.36
N GLY A 76 6.80 10.53 -25.52
CA GLY A 76 6.93 11.51 -24.46
C GLY A 76 6.00 11.28 -23.27
N LYS A 77 4.73 11.04 -23.55
CA LYS A 77 3.73 10.71 -22.52
C LYS A 77 4.10 9.44 -21.76
N PHE A 78 4.63 8.43 -22.45
CA PHE A 78 5.09 7.20 -21.80
C PHE A 78 6.26 7.47 -20.85
N ILE A 79 7.27 8.24 -21.28
CA ILE A 79 8.41 8.64 -20.43
C ILE A 79 7.92 9.41 -19.20
N GLN A 80 6.99 10.36 -19.40
CA GLN A 80 6.36 11.11 -18.32
C GLN A 80 5.68 10.17 -17.31
N THR A 81 4.91 9.18 -17.79
CA THR A 81 4.24 8.22 -16.91
C THR A 81 5.23 7.36 -16.10
N VAL A 82 6.39 7.02 -16.68
CA VAL A 82 7.45 6.28 -15.98
C VAL A 82 8.08 7.13 -14.88
N ILE A 83 8.34 8.41 -15.16
CA ILE A 83 8.87 9.36 -14.17
C ILE A 83 7.87 9.53 -13.02
N ASP A 84 6.60 9.77 -13.32
CA ASP A 84 5.54 9.91 -12.31
C ASP A 84 5.46 8.65 -11.43
N PHE A 85 5.51 7.47 -12.04
CA PHE A 85 5.54 6.20 -11.30
C PHE A 85 6.74 6.10 -10.36
N LEU A 86 7.94 6.47 -10.80
CA LEU A 86 9.14 6.45 -9.96
C LEU A 86 9.04 7.42 -8.78
N ILE A 87 8.48 8.62 -8.98
CA ILE A 87 8.29 9.60 -7.92
C ILE A 87 7.24 9.10 -6.92
N VAL A 88 6.11 8.57 -7.39
CA VAL A 88 5.06 7.97 -6.55
C VAL A 88 5.63 6.80 -5.73
N ALA A 89 6.37 5.90 -6.36
CA ALA A 89 7.02 4.78 -5.69
C ALA A 89 8.02 5.25 -4.62
N PHE A 90 8.80 6.28 -4.93
CA PHE A 90 9.74 6.89 -3.98
C PHE A 90 9.01 7.55 -2.79
N ALA A 91 7.91 8.26 -3.04
CA ALA A 91 7.09 8.88 -2.00
C ALA A 91 6.46 7.83 -1.07
N ILE A 92 5.90 6.74 -1.63
CA ILE A 92 5.37 5.61 -0.86
C ILE A 92 6.48 4.97 -0.03
N PHE A 93 7.65 4.72 -0.63
CA PHE A 93 8.80 4.17 0.07
C PHE A 93 9.23 5.04 1.26
N MET A 94 9.29 6.36 1.07
CA MET A 94 9.59 7.31 2.15
C MET A 94 8.54 7.29 3.26
N GLY A 95 7.25 7.21 2.92
CA GLY A 95 6.16 7.07 3.89
C GLY A 95 6.25 5.78 4.70
N VAL A 96 6.46 4.64 4.03
CA VAL A 96 6.67 3.35 4.68
C VAL A 96 7.92 3.38 5.57
N LYS A 97 9.01 3.99 5.10
CA LYS A 97 10.25 4.16 5.89
C LYS A 97 10.03 5.02 7.13
N ALA A 98 9.24 6.09 7.04
CA ALA A 98 8.88 6.94 8.17
C ALA A 98 8.03 6.18 9.21
N ILE A 99 6.99 5.45 8.77
CA ILE A 99 6.16 4.62 9.64
C ILE A 99 7.00 3.51 10.31
N ASN A 100 7.86 2.84 9.54
CA ASN A 100 8.75 1.82 10.06
C ASN A 100 9.77 2.39 11.06
N ARG A 101 10.24 3.63 10.87
CA ARG A 101 11.09 4.32 11.83
C ARG A 101 10.34 4.60 13.13
N LEU A 102 9.12 5.13 13.06
CA LEU A 102 8.29 5.44 14.23
C LEU A 102 7.92 4.17 15.02
N LYS A 103 7.50 3.10 14.34
CA LYS A 103 7.22 1.79 14.97
C LYS A 103 8.47 1.20 15.64
N ARG A 104 9.65 1.45 15.07
CA ARG A 104 10.92 0.99 15.64
C ARG A 104 11.34 1.83 16.83
N GLU A 105 10.95 3.10 16.90
CA GLU A 105 11.11 3.98 18.07
C GLU A 105 10.16 3.59 19.21
N GLU A 106 8.91 3.22 18.91
CA GLU A 106 7.96 2.69 19.90
C GLU A 106 8.40 1.35 20.49
N ALA A 107 9.13 0.52 19.73
CA ALA A 107 9.72 -0.72 20.22
C ALA A 107 10.95 -0.52 21.13
N VAL A 108 11.45 0.71 21.29
CA VAL A 108 12.60 1.07 22.14
C VAL A 108 12.17 1.73 23.45
N ALA A 109 10.89 2.10 23.59
CA ALA A 109 10.31 2.21 24.93
C ALA A 109 10.44 0.81 25.57
N PRO A 110 10.92 0.66 26.81
CA PRO A 110 11.01 -0.64 27.45
C PRO A 110 9.61 -1.19 27.56
N THR A 111 9.22 -1.99 26.57
CA THR A 111 8.07 -2.86 26.64
C THR A 111 8.36 -3.74 27.84
N ALA A 112 7.64 -3.48 28.93
CA ALA A 112 7.53 -4.47 29.98
C ALA A 112 7.26 -5.81 29.26
N PRO A 113 8.00 -6.88 29.61
CA PRO A 113 7.91 -8.14 28.90
C PRO A 113 6.43 -8.47 28.69
N PRO A 114 6.03 -8.84 27.46
CA PRO A 114 4.63 -8.98 27.11
C PRO A 114 3.97 -9.84 28.18
N VAL A 115 2.92 -9.30 28.80
CA VAL A 115 2.15 -10.05 29.79
C VAL A 115 1.71 -11.33 29.08
N PRO A 116 2.04 -12.51 29.61
CA PRO A 116 1.69 -13.76 28.94
C PRO A 116 0.20 -13.77 28.65
N SER A 117 -0.18 -14.15 27.44
CA SER A 117 -1.57 -14.36 27.09
C SER A 117 -2.19 -15.39 28.07
N ALA A 118 -3.53 -15.36 28.21
CA ALA A 118 -4.22 -16.33 29.06
C ALA A 118 -3.87 -17.78 28.63
N GLU A 119 -3.71 -18.02 27.32
CA GLU A 119 -3.27 -19.31 26.80
C GLU A 119 -1.82 -19.64 27.20
N GLU A 120 -0.87 -18.71 27.07
CA GLU A 120 0.52 -18.95 27.50
C GLU A 120 0.63 -19.19 29.01
N THR A 121 -0.21 -18.54 29.81
CA THR A 121 -0.28 -18.75 31.26
C THR A 121 -0.79 -20.15 31.58
N LEU A 122 -1.91 -20.54 30.97
CA LEU A 122 -2.49 -21.89 31.12
C LEU A 122 -1.53 -22.98 30.65
N LEU A 123 -0.82 -22.76 29.54
CA LEU A 123 0.18 -23.71 29.03
C LEU A 123 1.38 -23.82 29.98
N THR A 124 1.77 -22.74 30.63
CA THR A 124 2.82 -22.74 31.65
C THR A 124 2.39 -23.54 32.88
N GLU A 125 1.16 -23.32 33.35
CA GLU A 125 0.57 -24.09 34.45
C GLU A 125 0.44 -25.58 34.10
N ILE A 126 -0.04 -25.91 32.90
CA ILE A 126 -0.15 -27.30 32.41
C ILE A 126 1.23 -27.95 32.36
N ARG A 127 2.25 -27.26 31.83
CA ARG A 127 3.63 -27.77 31.79
C ARG A 127 4.14 -28.07 33.19
N ASP A 128 3.91 -27.17 34.15
CA ASP A 128 4.41 -27.31 35.51
C ASP A 128 3.67 -28.46 36.24
N LEU A 129 2.36 -28.58 36.06
CA LEU A 129 1.56 -29.72 36.56
C LEU A 129 2.01 -31.06 35.98
N LEU A 130 2.31 -31.11 34.67
CA LEU A 130 2.83 -32.31 34.01
C LEU A 130 4.23 -32.67 34.52
N LYS A 131 5.09 -31.69 34.78
CA LYS A 131 6.43 -31.92 35.34
C LYS A 131 6.34 -32.49 36.74
N THR A 132 5.47 -31.95 37.60
CA THR A 132 5.21 -32.48 38.95
C THR A 132 4.62 -33.89 38.88
N GLN A 133 3.68 -34.15 37.96
CA GLN A 133 3.10 -35.49 37.79
C GLN A 133 4.13 -36.52 37.31
N ASN A 134 5.04 -36.14 36.40
CA ASN A 134 6.12 -37.02 35.96
C ASN A 134 7.14 -37.28 37.06
N GLN A 135 7.48 -36.28 37.89
CA GLN A 135 8.36 -36.46 39.03
C GLN A 135 7.76 -37.39 40.09
N ASN A 136 6.46 -37.29 40.37
CA ASN A 136 5.76 -38.19 41.30
C ASN A 136 5.53 -39.61 40.72
N ARG A 137 5.77 -39.83 39.42
CA ARG A 137 5.66 -41.13 38.76
C ARG A 137 6.99 -41.88 38.66
N LEU A 138 8.12 -41.26 39.00
CA LEU A 138 9.42 -41.92 39.10
C LEU A 138 9.56 -42.52 40.51
N PRO A 139 9.83 -43.84 40.65
CA PRO A 139 9.98 -44.52 41.94
C PRO A 139 11.25 -44.11 42.69
#